data_AF-A0AAD4BBQ3-F1
#
_entry.id   AF-A0AAD4BBQ3-F1
#
_cell.length_a   1.000
_cell.length_b   1.000
_cell.length_c   1.000
_cell.angle_alpha   90.00
_cell.angle_beta   90.00
_cell.angle_gamma   90.00
#
_symmetry.space_group_name_H-M   'P 1'
#
loop_
_entity.id
_entity.type
_entity.pdbx_description
1 polymer ?
#
loop_
_entity_poly.entity_id
_entity_poly.type
_entity_poly.pdbx_seq_one_letter_code
_entity_poly.pdbx_strand_id
1 'polypeptide(L)' 'MQALWFRWIFLNRNRFVANYFDGTKAFVGENWELIKMGAGLLALRTWLLVLVVNNFLLPLEVATLMKYYQELAGIQLQV' A
#
# COMPACT_ATOMS: atom_id res chain seq x y z
N MET A 1 -1.45 -7.95 6.67
CA MET A 1 -1.01 -6.56 6.42
C MET A 1 -0.20 -5.96 7.53
N GLN A 2 -0.70 -5.92 8.77
CA GLN A 2 0.00 -5.30 9.89
C GLN A 2 1.46 -5.76 10.06
N ALA A 3 1.75 -7.07 10.02
CA ALA A 3 3.12 -7.57 10.14
C ALA A 3 4.06 -7.07 9.04
N LEU A 4 3.60 -7.06 7.78
CA LEU A 4 4.36 -6.54 6.63
C LEU A 4 4.61 -5.04 6.79
N TRP A 5 3.57 -4.29 7.18
CA TRP A 5 3.71 -2.86 7.44
C TRP A 5 4.69 -2.58 8.57
N PHE A 6 4.56 -3.24 9.73
CA PHE A 6 5.43 -3.01 10.87
C PHE A 6 6.90 -3.31 10.57
N ARG A 7 7.18 -4.42 9.86
CA ARG A 7 8.54 -4.73 9.39
C ARG A 7 9.07 -3.62 8.50
N TRP A 8 8.27 -3.17 7.53
CA TRP A 8 8.72 -2.20 6.53
C TRP A 8 8.90 -0.80 7.13
N ILE A 9 7.92 -0.32 7.91
CA ILE A 9 7.93 1.04 8.49
C ILE A 9 9.03 1.21 9.53
N PHE A 10 9.39 0.14 10.25
CA PHE A 10 10.51 0.16 11.19
C PHE A 10 11.82 0.58 10.51
N LEU A 11 12.05 0.11 9.28
CA LEU A 11 13.26 0.40 8.50
C LEU A 11 13.13 1.68 7.65
N ASN A 12 11.91 2.03 7.23
CA ASN A 12 11.66 3.06 6.21
C ASN A 12 10.88 4.27 6.74
N ARG A 13 10.78 4.46 8.06
CA ARG A 13 9.98 5.55 8.67
C ARG A 13 10.30 6.92 8.10
N ASN A 14 11.58 7.25 7.93
CA ASN A 14 11.99 8.56 7.42
C ASN A 14 11.55 8.77 5.97
N ARG A 15 11.62 7.72 5.15
CA ARG A 15 11.12 7.75 3.76
C ARG A 15 9.60 7.93 3.73
N PHE A 16 8.88 7.27 4.63
CA PHE A 16 7.44 7.42 4.75
C PHE A 16 7.02 8.83 5.17
N VAL A 17 7.67 9.41 6.18
CA VAL A 17 7.32 10.75 6.69
C VAL A 17 7.75 11.88 5.75
N ALA A 18 8.81 11.68 4.95
CA ALA A 18 9.23 12.66 3.95
C ALA A 18 8.15 12.91 2.89
N ASN A 19 7.43 11.86 2.47
CA ASN A 19 6.27 11.94 1.59
C ASN A 19 5.42 10.68 1.78
N TYR A 20 4.20 10.85 2.32
CA TYR A 20 3.34 9.71 2.65
C TYR A 20 2.87 8.92 1.42
N PHE A 21 2.60 9.59 0.30
CA PHE A 21 2.20 8.93 -0.94
C PHE A 21 3.35 8.08 -1.49
N ASP A 22 4.52 8.69 -1.71
CA ASP A 22 5.68 7.99 -2.26
C ASP A 22 6.19 6.91 -1.30
N GLY A 23 6.11 7.15 0.00
CA GLY A 23 6.40 6.17 1.04
C GLY A 23 5.44 4.97 0.99
N THR A 24 4.14 5.21 0.86
CA THR A 24 3.16 4.12 0.73
C THR A 24 3.33 3.37 -0.59
N LYS A 25 3.61 4.10 -1.68
CA LYS A 25 3.90 3.49 -2.98
C LYS A 25 5.12 2.59 -2.92
N ALA A 26 6.17 3.01 -2.22
CA ALA A 26 7.36 2.19 -1.97
C ALA A 26 7.04 0.93 -1.16
N PHE A 27 6.26 1.05 -0.07
CA PHE A 27 5.80 -0.11 0.69
C PHE A 27 5.06 -1.12 -0.19
N VAL A 28 4.12 -0.65 -1.01
CA VAL A 28 3.38 -1.50 -1.96
C VAL A 28 4.32 -2.14 -2.97
N GLY A 29 5.19 -1.36 -3.61
CA GLY A 29 6.11 -1.83 -4.64
C GLY A 29 7.20 -2.77 -4.15
N GLU A 30 7.59 -2.70 -2.88
CA GLU A 30 8.60 -3.60 -2.30
C GLU A 30 7.99 -4.88 -1.73
N ASN A 31 6.68 -4.91 -1.51
CA ASN A 31 5.99 -6.03 -0.86
C ASN A 31 4.86 -6.63 -1.73
N TRP A 32 4.69 -6.21 -2.99
CA TRP A 32 3.55 -6.62 -3.82
C TRP A 32 3.42 -8.14 -3.95
N GLU A 33 4.53 -8.87 -4.07
CA GLU A 33 4.51 -10.35 -4.14
C GLU A 33 3.99 -10.97 -2.84
N LEU A 34 4.47 -10.47 -1.70
CA LEU A 34 4.03 -10.94 -0.38
C LEU A 34 2.57 -10.57 -0.10
N ILE A 35 2.15 -9.38 -0.55
CA ILE A 35 0.75 -8.96 -0.50
C ILE A 35 -0.10 -9.92 -1.35
N LYS A 36 0.32 -10.21 -2.58
CA LYS A 36 -0.38 -11.11 -3.51
C LYS A 36 -0.52 -12.53 -2.97
N MET A 37 0.55 -13.10 -2.42
CA MET A 37 0.56 -14.47 -1.92
C MET A 37 -0.13 -14.63 -0.57
N GLY A 38 -0.04 -13.64 0.32
CA GLY A 38 -0.45 -13.79 1.72
C GLY A 38 -1.70 -13.03 2.13
N ALA A 39 -1.81 -11.75 1.77
CA ALA A 39 -2.85 -10.86 2.31
C ALA A 39 -4.02 -10.64 1.33
N GLY A 40 -3.72 -10.58 0.04
CA GLY A 40 -4.67 -10.29 -1.02
C GLY A 40 -5.04 -8.81 -1.16
N LEU A 41 -5.76 -8.52 -2.25
CA LEU A 41 -6.17 -7.18 -2.69
C LEU A 41 -7.03 -6.45 -1.64
N LEU A 42 -7.99 -7.15 -1.03
CA LEU A 42 -8.91 -6.57 -0.06
C LEU A 42 -8.17 -6.08 1.19
N ALA A 43 -7.22 -6.89 1.69
CA ALA A 43 -6.43 -6.51 2.85
C ALA A 43 -5.56 -5.27 2.58
N LEU A 44 -5.00 -5.14 1.38
CA LEU A 44 -4.28 -3.93 0.97
C LEU A 44 -5.23 -2.73 0.94
N ARG A 45 -6.41 -2.84 0.32
CA ARG A 45 -7.41 -1.76 0.28
C ARG A 45 -7.79 -1.31 1.69
N THR A 46 -8.09 -2.24 2.60
CA THR A 46 -8.40 -1.91 4.00
C THR A 46 -7.23 -1.19 4.67
N TRP A 47 -6.00 -1.64 4.44
CA TRP A 47 -4.81 -0.98 4.99
C TRP A 47 -4.65 0.46 4.50
N LEU A 48 -4.83 0.70 3.19
CA LEU A 48 -4.77 2.05 2.62
C LEU A 48 -5.86 2.97 3.19
N LEU A 49 -7.06 2.44 3.47
CA LEU A 49 -8.12 3.21 4.13
C LEU A 49 -7.76 3.58 5.58
N VAL A 50 -7.02 2.73 6.31
CA VAL A 50 -6.49 3.11 7.63
C VAL A 50 -5.55 4.31 7.51
N LEU A 51 -4.71 4.37 6.47
CA LEU A 51 -3.83 5.51 6.24
C LEU A 51 -4.61 6.79 5.91
N VAL A 52 -5.74 6.69 5.19
CA VAL A 52 -6.65 7.83 4.96
C VAL A 52 -7.25 8.34 6.27
N VAL A 53 -7.79 7.45 7.11
CA VAL A 53 -8.40 7.82 8.40
C VAL A 53 -7.40 8.53 9.32
N ASN A 54 -6.11 8.20 9.20
CA ASN A 54 -5.03 8.83 9.96
C ASN A 54 -4.41 10.06 9.25
N ASN A 55 -5.03 10.57 8.18
CA ASN A 55 -4.57 11.72 7.39
C ASN A 55 -3.18 11.56 6.76
N PHE A 56 -2.75 10.32 6.51
CA PHE A 56 -1.52 10.04 5.76
C PHE A 56 -1.77 9.99 4.25
N LEU A 57 -2.98 9.70 3.81
CA LEU A 57 -3.35 9.64 2.40
C LEU A 57 -4.68 10.32 2.11
N LEU A 58 -4.85 10.75 0.87
CA LEU A 58 -6.11 11.18 0.29
C LEU A 58 -6.86 9.98 -0.31
N PRO A 59 -8.21 10.03 -0.38
CA PRO A 59 -8.99 8.98 -1.03
C PRO A 59 -8.58 8.72 -2.49
N LEU A 60 -8.19 9.76 -3.24
CA LEU A 60 -7.73 9.63 -4.63
C LEU A 60 -6.37 8.91 -4.74
N GLU A 61 -5.51 9.10 -3.75
CA GLU A 61 -4.22 8.41 -3.67
C GLU A 61 -4.41 6.92 -3.42
N VAL A 62 -5.45 6.52 -2.66
CA VAL A 62 -5.83 5.11 -2.52
C VAL A 62 -6.14 4.49 -3.89
N ALA A 63 -6.98 5.15 -4.70
CA ALA A 63 -7.31 4.64 -6.04
C ALA A 63 -6.07 4.49 -6.92
N THR A 64 -5.15 5.45 -6.85
CA THR A 64 -3.87 5.43 -7.58
C THR A 64 -2.98 4.28 -7.12
N LEU A 65 -2.83 4.07 -5.81
CA LEU A 65 -2.02 2.98 -5.23
C LEU A 65 -2.63 1.60 -5.50
N MET A 66 -3.95 1.50 -5.51
CA MET A 66 -4.66 0.26 -5.86
C MET A 66 -4.41 -0.12 -7.32
N LYS A 67 -4.50 0.86 -8.25
CA LYS A 67 -4.18 0.65 -9.66
C LYS A 67 -2.71 0.21 -9.82
N TYR A 68 -1.79 0.91 -9.15
CA TYR A 68 -0.37 0.57 -9.16
C TYR A 68 -0.10 -0.87 -8.68
N TYR A 69 -0.74 -1.29 -7.59
CA TYR A 69 -0.63 -2.68 -7.11
C TYR A 69 -1.21 -3.69 -8.11
N GLN A 70 -2.35 -3.40 -8.74
CA GLN A 70 -2.97 -4.29 -9.73
C GLN A 70 -2.07 -4.48 -10.95
N GLU A 71 -1.44 -3.40 -11.43
CA GLU A 71 -0.46 -3.44 -12.51
C GLU A 71 0.74 -4.33 -12.16
N LEU A 72 1.30 -4.18 -10.95
CA LEU A 72 2.39 -5.05 -10.47
C LEU A 72 1.96 -6.51 -10.34
N ALA A 73 0.77 -6.74 -9.78
CA ALA A 73 0.29 -8.07 -9.47
C ALA A 73 -0.28 -8.82 -10.69
N GLY A 74 -0.43 -8.16 -11.84
CA GLY A 74 -1.07 -8.70 -13.04
C GLY A 74 -2.56 -8.98 -12.84
N ILE A 75 -3.24 -8.19 -12.00
CA ILE A 75 -4.67 -8.34 -11.71
C ILE A 75 -5.46 -7.44 -12.67
N GLN A 76 -6.32 -8.01 -13.49
CA GLN A 76 -7.19 -7.24 -14.38
C GLN A 76 -8.27 -6.50 -13.59
N LEU A 77 -8.52 -5.24 -13.94
CA LEU A 77 -9.65 -4.46 -13.46
C LEU A 77 -10.96 -5.19 -13.83
N GLN A 78 -11.65 -5.75 -12.85
CA GLN A 78 -13.07 -6.04 -13.01
C GLN A 78 -13.81 -4.71 -12.97
N VAL A 79 -14.15 -4.20 -14.16
CA VAL A 79 -15.10 -3.10 -14.35
C VAL A 79 -16.49 -3.58 -13.94
#